data_AF-A0A5T0J555-F1
#
_entry.id   AF-A0A5T0J555-F1
#
_cell.length_a   1.000
_cell.length_b   1.000
_cell.length_c   1.000
_cell.angle_alpha   90.00
_cell.angle_beta   90.00
_cell.angle_gamma   90.00
#
_symmetry.space_group_name_H-M   'P 1'
#
loop_
_entity.id
_entity.type
_entity.pdbx_description
1 polymer ?
#
loop_
_entity_poly.entity_id
_entity_poly.type
_entity_poly.pdbx_seq_one_letter_code
_entity_poly.pdbx_strand_id
1 'polypeptide(L)'
;MEKDKIKFHNNISIVFAVDENYLPYTSVALASLIEKSVEYYIYDIYIIHSNINLNILLKLKKVAQARKNIIINFINIKSYLEDAIKQYDNIFYEKSYFSTAMYYRFFIPK
;
A
#
# COMPACT_ATOMS: atom_id res chain seq x y z
N MET A 1 -16.05 -24.58 24.88
CA MET A 1 -15.42 -24.49 23.53
C MET A 1 -16.35 -23.68 22.66
N GLU A 2 -16.34 -22.37 22.83
CA GLU A 2 -17.08 -21.45 21.97
C GLU A 2 -16.11 -21.06 20.86
N LYS A 3 -16.39 -21.52 19.63
CA LYS A 3 -15.58 -21.19 18.45
C LYS A 3 -15.64 -19.68 18.27
N ASP A 4 -14.48 -19.02 18.30
CA ASP A 4 -14.32 -17.62 17.97
C ASP A 4 -15.08 -17.29 16.68
N LYS A 5 -16.24 -16.64 16.81
CA LYS A 5 -16.96 -16.09 15.68
C LYS A 5 -16.08 -14.99 15.12
N ILE A 6 -15.41 -15.27 13.99
CA ILE A 6 -14.74 -14.25 13.19
C ILE A 6 -15.78 -13.17 12.89
N LYS A 7 -15.67 -12.03 13.57
CA LYS A 7 -16.43 -10.83 13.20
C LYS A 7 -15.86 -10.36 11.87
N PHE A 8 -16.54 -10.70 10.77
CA PHE A 8 -16.33 -10.03 9.50
C PHE A 8 -16.71 -8.56 9.72
N HIS A 9 -15.70 -7.73 9.96
CA HIS A 9 -15.90 -6.30 9.83
C HIS A 9 -16.18 -6.05 8.35
N ASN A 10 -17.10 -5.13 8.03
CA ASN A 10 -17.33 -4.70 6.66
C ASN A 10 -16.12 -3.95 6.06
N ASN A 11 -14.93 -4.13 6.62
CA ASN A 11 -13.69 -3.50 6.21
C ASN A 11 -12.89 -4.48 5.34
N ILE A 12 -12.49 -4.04 4.16
CA ILE A 12 -11.66 -4.77 3.22
C ILE A 12 -10.31 -4.05 3.16
N SER A 13 -9.31 -4.62 3.81
CA SER A 13 -7.95 -4.08 3.78
C SER A 13 -7.24 -4.50 2.49
N ILE A 14 -6.67 -3.53 1.77
CA ILE A 14 -5.97 -3.75 0.51
C ILE A 14 -4.60 -3.10 0.60
N VAL A 15 -3.55 -3.82 0.23
CA VAL A 15 -2.17 -3.32 0.34
C VAL A 15 -1.52 -3.29 -1.04
N PHE A 16 -1.01 -2.11 -1.42
CA PHE A 16 -0.14 -1.91 -2.57
C PHE A 16 1.28 -1.60 -2.10
N ALA A 17 2.26 -2.35 -2.59
CA ALA A 17 3.68 -2.04 -2.43
C ALA A 17 4.19 -1.45 -3.75
N VAL A 18 4.61 -0.18 -3.73
CA VAL A 18 4.78 0.60 -4.96
C VAL A 18 6.02 1.47 -4.90
N ASP A 19 6.75 1.53 -6.02
CA ASP A 19 7.74 2.57 -6.29
C ASP A 19 7.20 3.63 -7.26
N GLU A 20 7.96 4.68 -7.49
CA GLU A 20 7.55 5.80 -8.33
C GLU A 20 7.21 5.39 -9.78
N ASN A 21 7.90 4.40 -10.35
CA ASN A 21 7.68 3.92 -11.72
C ASN A 21 6.34 3.19 -11.86
N TYR A 22 5.84 2.60 -10.78
CA TYR A 22 4.59 1.84 -10.77
C TYR A 22 3.35 2.67 -10.37
N LEU A 23 3.51 3.95 -10.04
CA LEU A 23 2.39 4.82 -9.64
C LEU A 23 1.31 4.99 -10.72
N PRO A 24 1.63 5.15 -12.04
CA PRO A 24 0.61 5.22 -13.07
C PRO A 24 -0.27 3.97 -13.11
N TYR A 25 0.32 2.78 -13.04
CA TYR A 25 -0.41 1.51 -13.03
C TYR A 25 -1.24 1.33 -11.76
N THR A 26 -0.68 1.72 -10.61
CA THR A 26 -1.39 1.74 -9.33
C THR A 26 -2.62 2.65 -9.41
N SER A 27 -2.52 3.80 -10.08
CA SER A 27 -3.67 4.70 -10.25
C SER A 27 -4.81 4.07 -11.06
N VAL A 28 -4.48 3.29 -12.11
CA VAL A 28 -5.47 2.56 -12.91
C VAL A 28 -6.13 1.45 -12.07
N ALA A 29 -5.34 0.70 -11.30
CA ALA A 29 -5.85 -0.34 -10.42
C ALA A 29 -6.80 0.24 -9.35
N LEU A 30 -6.42 1.37 -8.73
CA LEU A 30 -7.27 2.08 -7.78
C LEU A 30 -8.55 2.58 -8.43
N ALA A 31 -8.48 3.18 -9.62
CA ALA A 31 -9.66 3.66 -10.34
C ALA A 31 -10.64 2.52 -10.61
N SER A 32 -10.15 1.38 -11.11
CA SER A 32 -10.97 0.18 -11.35
C SER A 32 -11.60 -0.36 -10.07
N LEU A 33 -10.82 -0.44 -8.98
CA LEU A 33 -11.31 -0.87 -7.68
C LEU A 33 -12.41 0.04 -7.13
N ILE A 34 -12.20 1.36 -7.21
CA ILE A 34 -13.16 2.37 -6.76
C ILE A 34 -14.45 2.30 -7.59
N GLU A 35 -14.34 2.13 -8.91
CA GLU A 35 -15.49 2.02 -9.81
C GLU A 35 -16.37 0.80 -9.47
N LYS A 36 -15.75 -0.33 -9.10
CA LYS A 36 -16.46 -1.58 -8.76
C LYS A 36 -16.75 -1.77 -7.27
N SER A 37 -16.36 -0.80 -6.44
CA SER A 37 -16.58 -0.85 -4.99
C SER A 37 -18.06 -0.75 -4.63
N VAL A 38 -18.47 -1.49 -3.59
CA VAL A 38 -19.85 -1.49 -3.09
C VAL A 38 -19.88 -0.75 -1.76
N GLU A 39 -20.81 0.21 -1.60
CA GLU A 39 -20.87 1.11 -0.43
C GLU A 39 -21.11 0.42 0.91
N TYR A 40 -21.58 -0.83 0.89
CA TYR A 40 -21.72 -1.68 2.07
C TYR A 40 -20.37 -1.94 2.77
N TYR A 41 -19.27 -1.96 2.00
CA TYR A 41 -17.92 -2.20 2.50
C TYR A 41 -17.13 -0.89 2.61
N ILE A 42 -16.31 -0.80 3.66
CA ILE A 42 -15.22 0.16 3.78
C ILE A 42 -13.99 -0.49 3.15
N TYR A 43 -13.35 0.19 2.20
CA TYR A 43 -12.11 -0.25 1.58
C TYR A 43 -10.98 0.57 2.17
N ASP A 44 -10.14 -0.09 2.96
CA ASP A 44 -9.04 0.52 3.68
C ASP A 44 -7.73 0.17 2.96
N ILE A 45 -7.29 1.10 2.13
CA ILE A 45 -6.22 0.90 1.15
C ILE A 45 -4.92 1.49 1.71
N TYR A 46 -3.88 0.66 1.77
CA TYR A 46 -2.56 1.02 2.23
C TYR A 46 -1.59 1.01 1.05
N ILE A 47 -0.97 2.16 0.77
CA ILE A 47 0.08 2.30 -0.25
C ILE A 47 1.41 2.41 0.48
N ILE A 48 2.13 1.28 0.52
CA ILE A 48 3.49 1.19 1.06
C ILE A 48 4.47 1.68 0.00
N HIS A 49 5.30 2.64 0.39
CA HIS A 49 6.29 3.21 -0.50
C HIS A 49 7.57 3.63 0.24
N SER A 50 8.61 3.95 -0.53
CA SER A 50 9.79 4.67 -0.02
C SER A 50 10.00 5.91 -0.88
N ASN A 51 10.14 7.06 -0.23
CA ASN A 51 10.64 8.29 -0.86
C ASN A 51 9.83 8.85 -2.06
N ILE A 52 8.54 8.53 -2.18
CA ILE A 52 7.67 9.11 -3.22
C ILE A 52 7.30 10.57 -2.87
N ASN A 53 7.34 11.44 -3.87
CA ASN A 53 7.00 12.85 -3.72
C ASN A 53 5.54 13.05 -3.27
N LEU A 54 5.34 13.86 -2.22
CA LEU A 54 4.04 14.15 -1.64
C LEU A 54 3.02 14.67 -2.66
N ASN A 55 3.43 15.49 -3.63
CA ASN A 55 2.53 16.02 -4.67
C ASN A 55 1.94 14.91 -5.53
N ILE A 56 2.67 13.82 -5.77
CA ILE A 56 2.18 12.67 -6.53
C ILE A 56 1.17 11.88 -5.69
N LEU A 57 1.47 11.66 -4.40
CA LEU A 57 0.55 10.99 -3.47
C LEU A 57 -0.77 11.77 -3.31
N LEU A 58 -0.69 13.11 -3.26
CA LEU A 58 -1.87 13.97 -3.21
C LEU A 58 -2.74 13.84 -4.47
N LYS A 59 -2.15 13.66 -5.65
CA LYS A 59 -2.91 13.38 -6.88
C LYS A 59 -3.63 12.04 -6.81
N LEU A 60 -2.97 10.99 -6.31
CA LEU A 60 -3.60 9.68 -6.09
C LEU A 60 -4.76 9.75 -5.10
N LYS A 61 -4.60 10.52 -4.02
CA LYS A 61 -5.66 10.71 -3.02
C LYS A 61 -6.92 11.33 -3.64
N LYS A 62 -6.78 12.23 -4.62
CA LYS A 62 -7.92 12.84 -5.32
C LYS A 62 -8.80 11.82 -6.05
N VAL A 63 -8.24 10.71 -6.53
CA VAL A 63 -9.00 9.63 -7.19
C VAL A 63 -10.03 9.02 -6.25
N ALA A 64 -9.74 8.95 -4.94
CA ALA A 64 -10.64 8.39 -3.93
C ALA A 64 -11.62 9.41 -3.31
N GLN A 65 -11.46 10.71 -3.54
CA GLN A 65 -12.26 11.75 -2.87
C GLN A 65 -13.76 11.67 -3.18
N ALA A 66 -14.14 11.03 -4.28
CA ALA A 66 -15.54 10.89 -4.68
C ALA A 66 -16.33 9.85 -3.87
N ARG A 67 -15.67 9.00 -3.06
CA ARG A 67 -16.31 7.88 -2.34
C ARG A 67 -15.97 7.92 -0.85
N LYS A 68 -17.00 7.98 0.00
CA LYS A 68 -16.86 8.02 1.48
C LYS A 68 -16.39 6.70 2.07
N ASN A 69 -16.64 5.59 1.39
CA ASN A 69 -16.29 4.24 1.82
C ASN A 69 -14.89 3.80 1.34
N ILE A 70 -14.09 4.71 0.76
CA ILE A 70 -12.71 4.44 0.32
C ILE A 70 -11.76 5.28 1.17
N ILE A 71 -10.83 4.62 1.84
CA ILE A 71 -9.79 5.26 2.67
C ILE A 71 -8.45 4.90 2.04
N ILE A 72 -7.62 5.90 1.74
CA ILE A 72 -6.25 5.68 1.23
C ILE A 72 -5.24 6.23 2.24
N ASN A 73 -4.41 5.32 2.75
CA ASN A 73 -3.32 5.56 3.67
C ASN A 73 -1.98 5.38 2.94
N PHE A 74 -1.06 6.31 3.13
CA PHE A 74 0.30 6.23 2.59
C PHE A 74 1.26 5.86 3.72
N ILE A 75 1.96 4.73 3.57
CA ILE A 75 2.94 4.26 4.54
C ILE A 75 4.33 4.43 3.94
N ASN A 76 5.09 5.39 4.45
CA ASN A 76 6.49 5.55 4.10
C ASN A 76 7.35 4.63 4.96
N ILE A 77 8.00 3.64 4.34
CA ILE A 77 8.83 2.65 5.05
C ILE A 77 10.33 2.90 4.91
N LYS A 78 10.73 4.09 4.47
CA LYS A 78 12.14 4.46 4.28
C LYS A 78 13.01 4.13 5.50
N SER A 79 12.57 4.51 6.71
CA SER A 79 13.32 4.23 7.95
C SER A 79 13.46 2.74 8.21
N TYR A 80 12.38 1.96 8.04
CA TYR A 80 12.42 0.51 8.24
C TYR A 80 13.33 -0.20 7.25
N LEU A 81 13.38 0.27 5.99
CA LEU A 81 14.30 -0.22 4.97
C LEU A 81 15.74 0.09 5.34
N GLU A 82 16.04 1.34 5.69
CA GLU A 82 17.39 1.78 6.09
C GLU A 82 17.89 1.00 7.32
N ASP A 83 17.03 0.79 8.32
CA ASP A 83 17.38 0.02 9.52
C ASP A 83 17.68 -1.44 9.18
N ALA A 84 16.89 -2.06 8.31
CA ALA A 84 17.11 -3.43 7.87
C ALA A 84 18.38 -3.58 7.01
N ILE A 85 18.70 -2.59 6.16
CA ILE A 85 19.96 -2.58 5.39
C ILE A 85 21.15 -2.49 6.34
N LYS A 86 21.09 -1.63 7.35
CA LYS A 86 22.16 -1.48 8.37
C LYS A 86 22.32 -2.71 9.24
N GLN A 87 21.22 -3.37 9.60
CA GLN A 87 21.25 -4.51 10.53
C GLN A 87 21.75 -5.80 9.88
N TYR A 88 21.49 -6.00 8.59
CA TYR A 88 21.70 -7.30 7.95
C TYR A 88 22.68 -7.26 6.76
N ASP A 89 23.40 -6.15 6.55
CA ASP A 89 24.37 -5.96 5.46
C ASP A 89 23.85 -6.40 4.07
N ASN A 90 23.18 -5.47 3.39
CA ASN A 90 22.88 -5.58 1.96
C ASN A 90 21.95 -6.75 1.55
N ILE A 91 21.05 -7.19 2.45
CA ILE A 91 20.03 -8.22 2.17
C ILE A 91 19.07 -7.88 1.03
N PHE A 92 18.86 -6.59 0.76
CA PHE A 92 17.99 -6.12 -0.31
C PHE A 92 18.82 -5.86 -1.56
N TYR A 93 19.22 -6.95 -2.20
CA TYR A 93 19.99 -6.89 -3.44
C TYR A 93 19.12 -6.35 -4.58
N GLU A 94 19.53 -5.23 -5.16
CA GLU A 94 18.96 -4.70 -6.40
C GLU A 94 19.78 -5.21 -7.59
N LYS A 95 19.21 -6.08 -8.44
CA LYS A 95 19.67 -6.20 -9.84
C LYS A 95 19.11 -5.03 -10.62
N SER A 96 19.76 -4.65 -11.72
CA SER A 96 19.39 -3.50 -12.57
C SER A 96 17.91 -3.44 -13.03
N TYR A 97 17.14 -4.52 -12.92
CA TYR A 97 15.72 -4.61 -13.26
C TYR A 97 14.79 -4.85 -12.06
N PHE A 98 15.32 -4.97 -10.84
CA PHE A 98 14.54 -5.17 -9.62
C PHE A 98 14.81 -4.03 -8.63
N SER A 99 13.77 -3.29 -8.28
CA SER A 99 13.83 -2.27 -7.24
C SER A 99 13.62 -2.87 -5.85
N THR A 100 14.11 -2.18 -4.84
CA THR A 100 13.85 -2.47 -3.42
C THR A 100 12.37 -2.58 -3.07
N ALA A 101 11.46 -2.07 -3.91
CA ALA A 101 10.01 -2.21 -3.74
C ALA A 101 9.52 -3.65 -3.67
N MET A 102 10.26 -4.61 -4.25
CA MET A 102 9.96 -6.03 -4.11
C MET A 102 9.95 -6.51 -2.65
N TYR A 103 10.75 -5.89 -1.80
CA TYR A 103 10.91 -6.29 -0.40
C TYR A 103 9.95 -5.58 0.55
N TYR A 104 9.20 -4.57 0.09
CA TYR A 104 8.32 -3.76 0.93
C TYR A 104 7.26 -4.60 1.67
N ARG A 105 6.84 -5.70 1.05
CA ARG A 105 5.85 -6.62 1.61
C ARG A 105 6.34 -7.35 2.87
N PHE A 106 7.66 -7.47 3.07
CA PHE A 106 8.21 -8.05 4.30
C PHE A 106 7.96 -7.19 5.54
N PHE A 107 7.63 -5.90 5.35
CA PHE A 107 7.35 -4.98 6.44
C PHE A 107 5.87 -4.94 6.83
N ILE A 108 4.98 -5.70 6.17
CA ILE A 108 3.54 -5.72 6.50
C ILE A 108 3.26 -6.18 7.95
N PRO A 109 3.96 -7.19 8.50
CA PRO A 109 3.72 -7.62 9.89
C PRO A 109 4.29 -6.68 10.96
N LYS A 110 5.02 -5.63 10.58
CA LYS A 110 5.77 -4.74 11.49
C LYS A 110 4.95 -3.50 11.81
#